data_AF-A0A8T5TZE0-F1
#
_entry.id   AF-A0A8T5TZE0-F1
#
_cell.length_a   1.000
_cell.length_b   1.000
_cell.length_c   1.000
_cell.angle_alpha   90.00
_cell.angle_beta   90.00
_cell.angle_gamma   90.00
#
_symmetry.space_group_name_H-M   'P 1'
#
loop_
_entity.id
_entity.type
_entity.pdbx_description
1 polymer ?
#
loop_
_entity_poly.entity_id
_entity_poly.type
_entity_poly.pdbx_seq_one_letter_code
_entity_poly.pdbx_strand_id
1 'polypeptide(L)'
;MNKEKYGKAAIKNLSNIGIFIHIITLSLAIFYFIFPANSVLYDIFGCTLISSWFLNAILIYALDRFLNKSVQIGKKLNKISYYYLALFIASILLMLFGVIFSSFMISGILLVLGNIMIISGFVITSFYGLHFSIMTYTNIDTRGVWKFE
;
A
#
# COMPACT_ATOMS: atom_id res chain seq x y z
N MET A 1 -27.18 -13.14 -8.04
CA MET A 1 -27.80 -12.29 -7.01
C MET A 1 -27.04 -12.23 -5.67
N ASN A 2 -26.97 -13.28 -4.84
CA ASN A 2 -26.32 -13.12 -3.51
C ASN A 2 -24.79 -12.99 -3.59
N LYS A 3 -24.09 -13.85 -4.35
CA LYS A 3 -22.61 -13.84 -4.44
C LYS A 3 -22.04 -12.52 -4.99
N GLU A 4 -22.74 -11.87 -5.91
CA GLU A 4 -22.32 -10.59 -6.52
C GLU A 4 -22.37 -9.44 -5.50
N LYS A 5 -23.46 -9.38 -4.72
CA LYS A 5 -23.63 -8.40 -3.65
C LYS A 5 -22.58 -8.60 -2.56
N TYR A 6 -22.28 -9.85 -2.20
CA TYR A 6 -21.23 -10.16 -1.21
C TYR A 6 -19.82 -9.83 -1.73
N GLY A 7 -19.51 -10.12 -3.00
CA GLY A 7 -18.21 -9.80 -3.61
C GLY A 7 -17.94 -8.31 -3.67
N LYS A 8 -18.94 -7.53 -4.11
CA LYS A 8 -18.86 -6.06 -4.17
C LYS A 8 -18.69 -5.45 -2.76
N ALA A 9 -19.48 -5.90 -1.79
CA ALA A 9 -19.39 -5.44 -0.41
C ALA A 9 -18.03 -5.80 0.22
N ALA A 10 -17.49 -6.98 -0.07
CA ALA A 10 -16.17 -7.40 0.42
C ALA A 10 -15.06 -6.51 -0.12
N ILE A 11 -15.03 -6.22 -1.43
CA ILE A 11 -14.02 -5.33 -2.01
C ILE A 11 -14.15 -3.92 -1.44
N LYS A 12 -15.38 -3.41 -1.30
CA LYS A 12 -15.64 -2.09 -0.70
C LYS A 12 -15.11 -2.00 0.73
N ASN A 13 -15.39 -3.00 1.55
CA ASN A 13 -14.90 -3.08 2.93
C ASN A 13 -13.38 -3.19 2.99
N LEU A 14 -12.77 -4.03 2.14
CA LEU A 14 -11.32 -4.17 2.04
C LEU A 14 -10.66 -2.84 1.65
N SER A 15 -11.20 -2.13 0.66
CA SER A 15 -10.69 -0.81 0.29
C SER A 15 -10.83 0.20 1.42
N ASN A 16 -11.93 0.18 2.17
CA ASN A 16 -12.12 1.07 3.32
C ASN A 16 -11.13 0.77 4.46
N ILE A 17 -10.90 -0.50 4.78
CA ILE A 17 -9.87 -0.92 5.74
C ILE A 17 -8.49 -0.49 5.23
N GLY A 18 -8.23 -0.62 3.93
CA GLY A 18 -6.98 -0.17 3.30
C GLY A 18 -6.74 1.31 3.49
N ILE A 19 -7.76 2.14 3.21
CA ILE A 19 -7.70 3.59 3.45
C ILE A 19 -7.34 3.88 4.90
N PHE A 20 -8.05 3.26 5.85
CA PHE A 20 -7.81 3.46 7.28
C PHE A 20 -6.40 3.07 7.71
N ILE A 21 -5.94 1.88 7.31
CA ILE A 21 -4.58 1.39 7.64
C ILE A 21 -3.53 2.32 7.04
N HIS A 22 -3.66 2.74 5.79
CA HIS A 22 -2.66 3.62 5.17
C HIS A 22 -2.62 5.02 5.81
N ILE A 23 -3.77 5.56 6.23
CA ILE A 23 -3.79 6.83 6.99
C ILE A 23 -3.04 6.67 8.30
N ILE A 24 -3.32 5.62 9.07
CA ILE A 24 -2.58 5.34 10.32
C ILE A 24 -1.09 5.18 10.03
N THR A 25 -0.74 4.41 9.00
CA THR A 25 0.64 4.11 8.62
C THR A 25 1.38 5.41 8.26
N LEU A 26 0.76 6.32 7.50
CA LEU A 26 1.32 7.63 7.17
C LEU A 26 1.44 8.55 8.38
N SER A 27 0.44 8.58 9.27
CA SER A 27 0.51 9.33 10.52
C SER A 27 1.64 8.83 11.41
N LEU A 28 1.79 7.51 11.50
CA LEU A 28 2.93 6.89 12.17
C LEU A 28 4.22 7.37 11.50
N ALA A 29 4.34 7.42 10.17
CA ALA A 29 5.61 7.78 9.48
C ALA A 29 6.24 9.08 9.99
N ILE A 30 5.42 10.06 10.38
CA ILE A 30 5.87 11.34 10.95
C ILE A 30 6.61 11.10 12.28
N PHE A 31 6.11 10.20 13.12
CA PHE A 31 6.72 9.85 14.40
C PHE A 31 8.02 9.05 14.24
N TYR A 32 8.24 8.38 13.11
CA TYR A 32 9.45 7.60 12.86
C TYR A 32 10.74 8.44 12.99
N PHE A 33 10.68 9.73 12.67
CA PHE A 33 11.82 10.66 12.80
C PHE A 33 12.14 11.08 14.23
N ILE A 34 11.22 10.85 15.17
CA ILE A 34 11.30 11.36 16.54
C ILE A 34 11.76 10.26 17.50
N PHE A 35 11.43 9.00 17.21
CA PHE A 35 11.67 7.89 18.12
C PHE A 35 12.89 7.04 17.74
N PRO A 36 13.67 6.55 18.73
CA PRO A 36 14.79 5.66 18.49
C PRO A 36 14.32 4.31 17.92
N ALA A 37 15.18 3.68 17.11
CA ALA A 37 14.90 2.43 16.41
C ALA A 37 14.53 1.25 17.34
N ASN A 38 14.99 1.29 18.60
CA ASN A 38 14.74 0.24 19.58
C ASN A 38 13.40 0.43 20.33
N SER A 39 12.56 1.39 19.91
CA SER A 39 11.26 1.63 20.53
C SER A 39 10.22 0.63 20.00
N VAL A 40 9.27 0.26 20.86
CA VAL A 40 8.10 -0.58 20.48
C VAL A 40 7.33 -0.01 19.29
N LEU A 41 7.41 1.31 19.07
CA LEU A 41 6.80 1.95 17.90
C LEU A 41 7.37 1.38 16.60
N TYR A 42 8.67 1.09 16.50
CA TYR A 42 9.31 0.48 15.33
C TYR A 42 8.70 -0.87 14.96
N ASP A 43 8.36 -1.69 15.96
CA ASP A 43 7.66 -2.96 15.72
C ASP A 43 6.23 -2.72 15.22
N ILE A 44 5.53 -1.74 15.78
CA ILE A 44 4.19 -1.34 15.33
C ILE A 44 4.24 -0.83 13.87
N PHE A 45 5.28 -0.08 13.49
CA PHE A 45 5.52 0.33 12.11
C PHE A 45 5.68 -0.86 11.17
N GLY A 46 6.54 -1.81 11.54
CA GLY A 46 6.75 -3.02 10.75
C GLY A 46 5.46 -3.82 10.56
N CYS A 47 4.71 -4.02 11.64
CA CYS A 47 3.43 -4.75 11.61
C CYS A 47 2.37 -4.05 10.76
N THR A 48 2.22 -2.72 10.88
CA THR A 48 1.26 -1.95 10.08
C THR A 48 1.62 -1.97 8.59
N LEU A 49 2.92 -1.84 8.27
CA LEU A 49 3.43 -1.94 6.91
C LEU A 49 3.12 -3.30 6.30
N ILE A 50 3.49 -4.41 6.96
CA ILE A 50 3.25 -5.77 6.47
C ILE A 50 1.74 -6.01 6.29
N SER A 51 0.92 -5.59 7.25
CA SER A 51 -0.55 -5.72 7.16
C SER A 51 -1.11 -4.98 5.96
N SER A 52 -0.60 -3.77 5.69
CA SER A 52 -0.98 -2.97 4.52
C SER A 52 -0.63 -3.66 3.19
N TRP A 53 0.50 -4.39 3.16
CA TRP A 53 0.94 -5.13 1.97
C TRP A 53 0.00 -6.26 1.66
N PHE A 54 -0.34 -7.08 2.66
CA PHE A 54 -1.30 -8.17 2.48
C PHE A 54 -2.67 -7.66 2.04
N LEU A 55 -3.14 -6.56 2.62
CA LEU A 55 -4.40 -5.95 2.22
C LEU A 55 -4.37 -5.51 0.75
N ASN A 56 -3.32 -4.81 0.33
CA ASN A 56 -3.20 -4.38 -1.06
C ASN A 56 -3.02 -5.56 -2.02
N ALA A 57 -2.31 -6.62 -1.63
CA ALA A 57 -2.20 -7.84 -2.43
C ALA A 57 -3.57 -8.50 -2.66
N ILE A 58 -4.41 -8.58 -1.61
CA ILE A 58 -5.79 -9.07 -1.72
C ILE A 58 -6.61 -8.18 -2.65
N LEU A 59 -6.47 -6.85 -2.56
CA LEU A 59 -7.15 -5.92 -3.48
C LEU A 59 -6.71 -6.11 -4.94
N ILE A 60 -5.40 -6.26 -5.20
CA ILE A 60 -4.89 -6.52 -6.55
C ILE A 60 -5.48 -7.83 -7.10
N TYR A 61 -5.50 -8.88 -6.29
CA TYR A 61 -6.10 -10.16 -6.67
C TYR A 61 -7.59 -10.00 -7.01
N ALA A 62 -8.34 -9.24 -6.21
CA ALA A 62 -9.75 -8.96 -6.45
C ALA A 62 -9.96 -8.17 -7.76
N LEU A 63 -9.13 -7.15 -8.03
CA LEU A 63 -9.19 -6.41 -9.29
C LEU A 63 -8.90 -7.32 -10.49
N ASP A 64 -7.88 -8.18 -10.42
CA ASP A 64 -7.56 -9.03 -11.57
C ASP A 64 -8.71 -9.96 -11.95
N ARG A 65 -9.40 -10.53 -10.94
CA ARG A 65 -10.56 -11.41 -11.10
C ARG A 65 -11.82 -10.69 -11.57
N PHE A 66 -12.18 -9.59 -10.90
CA PHE A 66 -13.53 -9.02 -10.99
C PHE A 66 -13.62 -7.71 -11.78
N LEU A 67 -12.50 -7.09 -12.15
CA LEU A 67 -12.52 -5.83 -12.87
C LEU A 67 -12.79 -6.05 -14.36
N ASN A 68 -13.70 -5.26 -14.92
CA ASN A 68 -13.98 -5.21 -16.34
C ASN A 68 -12.97 -4.29 -17.06
N LYS A 69 -11.93 -4.90 -17.62
CA LYS A 69 -10.82 -4.20 -18.30
C LYS A 69 -11.21 -3.64 -19.69
N SER A 70 -12.46 -3.79 -20.15
CA SER A 70 -12.91 -3.19 -21.42
C SER A 70 -13.31 -1.72 -21.28
N VAL A 71 -13.82 -1.32 -20.10
CA VAL A 71 -14.31 0.04 -19.80
C VAL A 71 -13.14 0.95 -19.40
N GLN A 72 -13.21 2.24 -19.74
CA GLN A 72 -12.14 3.22 -19.47
C GLN A 72 -11.73 3.29 -17.99
N ILE A 73 -12.69 3.29 -17.07
CA ILE A 73 -12.42 3.32 -15.63
C ILE A 73 -11.76 2.00 -15.18
N GLY A 74 -12.23 0.85 -15.67
CA GLY A 74 -11.61 -0.44 -15.39
C GLY A 74 -10.16 -0.52 -15.90
N LYS A 75 -9.89 0.00 -17.11
CA LYS A 75 -8.51 0.13 -17.63
C LYS A 75 -7.64 1.00 -16.74
N LYS A 76 -8.18 2.14 -16.26
CA LYS A 76 -7.48 3.06 -15.35
C LYS A 76 -7.13 2.37 -14.02
N LEU A 77 -8.10 1.69 -13.38
CA LEU A 77 -7.87 0.95 -12.14
C LEU A 77 -6.85 -0.18 -12.29
N ASN A 78 -6.92 -0.93 -13.38
CA ASN A 78 -5.94 -1.97 -13.72
C ASN A 78 -4.53 -1.37 -13.89
N LYS A 79 -4.41 -0.21 -14.54
CA LYS A 79 -3.12 0.48 -14.68
C LYS A 79 -2.57 0.96 -13.34
N ILE A 80 -3.44 1.48 -12.46
CA ILE A 80 -3.07 1.88 -11.09
C ILE A 80 -2.57 0.68 -10.27
N SER A 81 -3.21 -0.50 -10.38
CA SER A 81 -2.74 -1.68 -9.64
C SER A 81 -1.34 -2.13 -10.09
N TYR A 82 -1.03 -2.04 -11.38
CA TYR A 82 0.33 -2.31 -11.87
C TYR A 82 1.35 -1.28 -11.39
N TYR A 83 0.99 0.01 -11.40
CA TYR A 83 1.88 1.04 -10.86
C TYR A 83 2.13 0.86 -9.37
N TYR A 84 1.09 0.52 -8.61
CA TYR A 84 1.23 0.20 -7.20
C TYR A 84 2.19 -0.99 -7.00
N LEU A 85 2.03 -2.08 -7.77
CA LEU A 85 2.91 -3.25 -7.65
C LEU A 85 4.38 -2.94 -7.98
N ALA A 86 4.62 -2.16 -9.05
CA ALA A 86 5.98 -1.76 -9.42
C ALA A 86 6.62 -0.88 -8.35
N LEU A 87 5.88 0.11 -7.83
CA LEU A 87 6.35 0.99 -6.76
C LEU A 87 6.53 0.24 -5.45
N PHE A 88 5.69 -0.75 -5.16
CA PHE A 88 5.82 -1.62 -4.01
C PHE A 88 7.15 -2.39 -4.03
N ILE A 89 7.48 -3.02 -5.16
CA ILE A 89 8.77 -3.71 -5.34
C ILE A 89 9.93 -2.73 -5.18
N ALA A 90 9.86 -1.57 -5.84
CA ALA A 90 10.89 -0.55 -5.72
C ALA A 90 11.09 -0.08 -4.28
N SER A 91 10.00 0.11 -3.53
CA SER A 91 10.03 0.48 -2.12
C SER A 91 10.66 -0.59 -1.23
N ILE A 92 10.37 -1.88 -1.46
CA ILE A 92 11.01 -2.97 -0.72
C ILE A 92 12.51 -2.95 -0.96
N LEU A 93 12.95 -2.82 -2.22
CA LEU A 93 14.38 -2.74 -2.55
C LEU A 93 15.01 -1.53 -1.87
N LEU A 94 14.34 -0.36 -1.90
CA LEU A 94 14.82 0.86 -1.28
C LEU A 94 14.98 0.68 0.25
N MET A 95 14.00 0.08 0.91
CA MET A 95 14.09 -0.23 2.35
C MET A 95 15.19 -1.23 2.66
N LEU A 96 15.32 -2.30 1.87
CA LEU A 96 16.36 -3.32 2.05
C LEU A 96 17.76 -2.71 1.96
N PHE A 97 18.05 -1.94 0.90
CA PHE A 97 19.34 -1.25 0.77
C PHE A 97 19.55 -0.21 1.87
N GLY A 98 18.48 0.49 2.28
CA GLY A 98 18.54 1.41 3.41
C GLY A 98 18.94 0.72 4.72
N VAL A 99 18.39 -0.46 5.01
CA VAL A 99 18.78 -1.28 6.18
C VAL A 99 20.22 -1.74 6.08
N ILE A 100 20.67 -2.19 4.91
CA ILE A 100 22.07 -2.59 4.67
C ILE A 100 23.00 -1.40 4.96
N PHE A 101 22.73 -0.23 4.39
CA PHE A 101 23.57 0.95 4.62
C PHE A 101 23.58 1.38 6.09
N SER A 102 22.43 1.37 6.77
CA SER A 102 22.34 1.71 8.19
C SER A 102 23.03 0.69 9.11
N SER A 103 23.11 -0.59 8.72
CA SER A 103 23.69 -1.66 9.55
C SER A 103 25.19 -1.83 9.36
N PHE A 104 25.71 -1.63 8.15
CA PHE A 104 27.14 -1.80 7.84
C PHE A 104 27.95 -0.51 8.02
N MET A 105 27.32 0.66 8.00
CA MET A 105 27.99 1.96 8.11
C MET A 105 27.49 2.69 9.37
N ILE A 106 28.29 2.65 10.44
CA ILE A 106 27.88 3.04 11.80
C ILE A 106 27.76 4.58 11.97
N SER A 107 28.30 5.39 11.06
CA SER A 107 28.25 6.86 11.18
C SER A 107 28.37 7.61 9.86
N GLY A 108 28.03 8.90 9.89
CA GLY A 108 28.20 9.83 8.78
C GLY A 108 27.03 9.87 7.79
N ILE A 109 27.28 10.45 6.62
CA ILE A 109 26.26 10.71 5.59
C ILE A 109 25.55 9.44 5.11
N LEU A 110 26.23 8.30 5.12
CA LEU A 110 25.67 7.01 4.68
C LEU A 110 24.56 6.50 5.60
N LEU A 111 24.70 6.70 6.92
CA LEU A 111 23.64 6.37 7.89
C LEU A 111 22.39 7.24 7.65
N VAL A 112 22.59 8.53 7.38
CA VAL A 112 21.50 9.45 7.04
C VAL A 112 20.80 9.02 5.76
N LEU A 113 21.57 8.69 4.71
CA LEU A 113 21.04 8.18 3.45
C LEU A 113 20.27 6.87 3.63
N GLY A 114 20.79 5.92 4.43
CA GLY A 114 20.12 4.66 4.73
C GLY A 114 18.75 4.86 5.37
N ASN A 115 18.67 5.76 6.36
CA ASN A 115 17.39 6.12 7.00
C ASN A 115 16.41 6.80 6.02
N ILE A 116 16.90 7.72 5.18
CA ILE A 116 16.06 8.37 4.15
C ILE A 116 15.51 7.33 3.18
N MET A 117 16.31 6.34 2.77
CA MET A 117 15.87 5.26 1.87
C MET A 117 14.76 4.41 2.52
N ILE A 118 14.91 4.02 3.79
CA ILE A 118 13.90 3.25 4.52
C ILE A 118 12.58 4.03 4.57
N ILE A 119 12.63 5.29 5.01
CA ILE A 119 11.44 6.12 5.17
C ILE A 119 10.78 6.41 3.82
N SER A 120 11.57 6.68 2.80
CA SER A 120 11.05 6.92 1.45
C SER A 120 10.30 5.70 0.93
N GLY A 121 10.84 4.49 1.10
CA GLY A 121 10.16 3.26 0.68
C GLY A 121 8.85 3.03 1.44
N PHE A 122 8.85 3.31 2.74
CA PHE A 122 7.66 3.27 3.58
C PHE A 122 6.59 4.26 3.11
N VAL A 123 6.95 5.53 2.91
CA VAL A 123 6.03 6.60 2.50
C VAL A 123 5.50 6.33 1.09
N ILE A 124 6.34 5.98 0.12
CA ILE A 124 5.91 5.66 -1.24
C ILE A 124 4.89 4.53 -1.22
N THR A 125 5.16 3.45 -0.49
CA THR A 125 4.24 2.30 -0.40
C THR A 125 2.90 2.71 0.21
N SER A 126 2.92 3.48 1.29
CA SER A 126 1.71 3.87 2.02
C SER A 126 0.87 4.88 1.23
N PHE A 127 1.52 5.87 0.60
CA PHE A 127 0.84 6.90 -0.18
C PHE A 127 0.19 6.33 -1.45
N TYR A 128 0.91 5.48 -2.19
CA TYR A 128 0.33 4.82 -3.36
C TYR A 128 -0.66 3.72 -2.99
N GLY A 129 -0.48 3.04 -1.86
CA GLY A 129 -1.47 2.10 -1.31
C GLY A 129 -2.78 2.80 -0.93
N LEU A 130 -2.68 3.98 -0.31
CA LEU A 130 -3.83 4.84 -0.03
C LEU A 130 -4.52 5.27 -1.32
N HIS A 131 -3.76 5.79 -2.30
CA HIS A 131 -4.31 6.19 -3.59
C HIS A 131 -5.04 5.03 -4.29
N PHE A 132 -4.43 3.84 -4.31
CA PHE A 132 -5.03 2.63 -4.87
C PHE A 132 -6.33 2.25 -4.17
N SER A 133 -6.35 2.29 -2.83
CA SER A 133 -7.53 1.97 -2.03
C SER A 133 -8.67 2.97 -2.24
N ILE A 134 -8.36 4.27 -2.30
CA ILE A 134 -9.34 5.35 -2.59
C ILE A 134 -9.94 5.17 -3.98
N MET A 135 -9.10 4.96 -4.99
CA MET A 135 -9.56 4.79 -6.37
C MET A 135 -10.45 3.56 -6.51
N THR A 136 -10.12 2.47 -5.83
CA THR A 136 -10.96 1.26 -5.80
C THR A 136 -12.30 1.54 -5.11
N TYR A 137 -12.28 2.15 -3.93
CA TYR A 137 -13.49 2.46 -3.16
C TYR A 137 -14.45 3.38 -3.91
N THR A 138 -13.93 4.46 -4.50
CA THR A 138 -14.76 5.48 -5.19
C THR A 138 -15.39 4.97 -6.48
N ASN A 139 -14.81 3.94 -7.12
CA ASN A 139 -15.30 3.39 -8.38
C ASN A 139 -15.97 2.01 -8.21
N ILE A 140 -16.17 1.54 -6.97
CA ILE A 140 -16.81 0.24 -6.72
C ILE A 140 -18.27 0.20 -7.18
N ASP A 141 -18.96 1.35 -7.09
CA ASP A 141 -20.37 1.49 -7.42
C ASP A 141 -20.63 1.90 -8.87
N THR A 142 -19.57 2.06 -9.68
CA THR A 142 -19.70 2.42 -11.09
C THR A 142 -20.18 1.23 -11.93
N ARG A 143 -21.31 1.41 -12.61
CA ARG A 143 -21.93 0.38 -13.45
C ARG A 143 -20.99 -0.11 -14.55
N GLY A 144 -20.96 -1.41 -14.79
CA GLY A 144 -20.15 -2.05 -15.83
C GLY A 144 -18.63 -2.06 -15.58
N VAL A 145 -18.13 -1.42 -14.53
CA VAL A 145 -16.69 -1.46 -14.16
C VAL A 145 -16.31 -2.80 -13.53
N TRP A 146 -17.25 -3.46 -12.88
CA TRP A 146 -17.04 -4.74 -12.21
C TRP A 146 -17.89 -5.83 -12.84
N LYS A 147 -17.33 -7.01 -13.01
CA LYS A 147 -17.98 -8.22 -13.58
C LYS A 147 -18.87 -8.94 -12.57
N PHE A 148 -19.40 -8.21 -11.59
CA PHE A 148 -20.44 -8.70 -10.69
C PHE A 148 -21.84 -8.53 -11.29
N GLU A 149 -21.93 -7.85 -12.44
CA GLU A 149 -23.15 -7.57 -13.19
C GLU A 149 -23.30 -8.53 -14.37
#